data_AF-A0A244CS09-F1
#
_entry.id   AF-A0A244CS09-F1
#
_cell.length_a   1.000
_cell.length_b   1.000
_cell.length_c   1.000
_cell.angle_alpha   90.00
_cell.angle_beta   90.00
_cell.angle_gamma   90.00
#
_symmetry.space_group_name_H-M   'P 1'
#
loop_
_entity.id
_entity.type
_entity.pdbx_description
1 polymer ?
#
loop_
_entity_poly.entity_id
_entity_poly.type
_entity_poly.pdbx_seq_one_letter_code
_entity_poly.pdbx_strand_id
1 'polypeptide(L)' 'MSDVSDQLAHAPKHVQLAIDLIMLLEQHELDPADVIAALEIVKTDFIQKQLTSTQK' A
#
# COMPACT_ATOMS: atom_id res chain seq x y z
N MET A 1 -16.62 10.92 16.81
CA MET A 1 -15.57 10.88 15.77
C MET A 1 -14.30 10.19 16.30
N SER A 2 -14.41 9.36 17.35
CA SER A 2 -13.31 8.71 18.06
C SER A 2 -13.05 7.27 17.59
N ASP A 3 -14.03 6.59 17.01
CA ASP A 3 -13.93 5.16 16.69
C ASP A 3 -13.04 4.83 15.47
N VAL A 4 -12.94 5.72 14.48
CA VAL A 4 -12.18 5.45 13.24
C VAL A 4 -10.68 5.44 13.50
N SER A 5 -10.19 6.35 14.35
CA SER A 5 -8.77 6.43 14.71
C SER A 5 -8.30 5.22 15.53
N ASP A 6 -9.14 4.69 16.41
CA ASP A 6 -8.81 3.50 17.20
C ASP A 6 -8.82 2.23 16.35
N GLN A 7 -9.74 2.11 15.38
CA GLN A 7 -9.78 0.96 14.47
C GLN A 7 -8.57 0.91 13.52
N LEU A 8 -8.10 2.08 13.06
CA LEU A 8 -6.88 2.20 12.25
C LEU A 8 -5.62 1.82 13.04
N ALA A 9 -5.51 2.28 14.28
CA ALA A 9 -4.36 2.00 15.14
C ALA A 9 -4.18 0.50 15.43
N HIS A 10 -5.28 -0.26 15.48
CA HIS A 10 -5.27 -1.71 15.74
C HIS A 10 -5.34 -2.56 14.46
N ALA A 11 -5.47 -1.95 13.28
CA ALA A 11 -5.53 -2.69 12.03
C ALA A 11 -4.20 -3.40 11.74
N PRO A 12 -4.19 -4.54 11.01
CA PRO A 12 -2.96 -5.17 10.56
C PRO A 12 -2.05 -4.19 9.80
N LYS A 13 -0.73 -4.35 9.93
CA LYS A 13 0.25 -3.39 9.37
C LYS A 13 0.06 -3.13 7.86
N HIS A 14 -0.35 -4.16 7.10
CA HIS A 14 -0.62 -4.03 5.66
C HIS A 14 -1.86 -3.19 5.36
N VAL A 15 -2.88 -3.21 6.24
CA VAL A 15 -4.08 -2.38 6.11
C VAL A 15 -3.75 -0.92 6.38
N GLN A 16 -3.02 -0.64 7.45
CA GLN A 16 -2.55 0.73 7.75
C GLN A 16 -1.73 1.30 6.60
N LEU A 17 -0.77 0.51 6.07
CA LEU A 17 0.07 0.93 4.95
C LEU A 17 -0.74 1.18 3.67
N ALA A 18 -1.76 0.38 3.39
CA ALA A 18 -2.63 0.59 2.24
C ALA A 18 -3.39 1.93 2.35
N ILE A 19 -3.85 2.28 3.55
CA ILE A 19 -4.58 3.53 3.81
C ILE A 19 -3.64 4.73 3.67
N ASP A 20 -2.44 4.68 4.27
CA ASP A 20 -1.43 5.73 4.12
C ASP A 20 -1.08 5.94 2.64
N LEU A 21 -0.93 4.86 1.88
CA LEU A 21 -0.60 4.91 0.46
C LEU A 21 -1.73 5.51 -0.37
N ILE A 22 -2.99 5.13 -0.11
CA ILE A 22 -4.16 5.70 -0.79
C ILE A 22 -4.25 7.21 -0.51
N MET A 23 -4.13 7.61 0.76
CA MET A 23 -4.15 9.03 1.14
C MET A 23 -3.06 9.83 0.42
N LEU A 24 -1.86 9.27 0.27
CA LEU A 24 -0.77 9.92 -0.46
C LEU A 24 -1.10 10.07 -1.96
N LEU A 25 -1.62 9.01 -2.59
CA LEU A 25 -1.92 9.00 -4.02
C LEU A 25 -3.06 9.97 -4.37
N GLU A 26 -4.09 10.05 -3.52
CA GLU A 26 -5.19 10.99 -3.65
C GLU A 26 -4.72 12.45 -3.55
N GLN A 27 -3.79 12.76 -2.65
CA GLN A 27 -3.19 14.10 -2.51
C GLN A 27 -2.44 14.56 -3.77
N HIS A 28 -1.97 13.61 -4.58
CA HIS A 28 -1.27 13.89 -5.83
C HIS A 28 -2.19 13.96 -7.06
N GLU A 29 -3.51 13.81 -6.88
CA GLU A 29 -4.54 13.89 -7.93
C GLU A 29 -4.19 13.05 -9.18
N LEU A 30 -3.56 11.89 -8.97
CA LEU A 30 -3.12 11.00 -10.05
C LEU A 30 -4.31 10.30 -10.70
N ASP A 31 -4.20 10.00 -12.00
CA ASP A 31 -5.20 9.19 -12.70
C ASP A 31 -5.28 7.79 -12.07
N PRO A 32 -6.48 7.29 -11.72
CA PRO A 32 -6.63 5.95 -11.16
C PRO A 32 -6.00 4.84 -12.01
N ALA A 33 -6.02 4.96 -13.33
CA ALA A 33 -5.41 3.98 -14.23
C ALA A 33 -3.88 3.93 -14.08
N ASP A 34 -3.24 5.10 -13.98
CA ASP A 34 -1.80 5.20 -13.76
C ASP A 34 -1.41 4.69 -12.38
N VAL A 35 -2.21 4.99 -11.36
CA VAL A 35 -2.03 4.48 -9.99
C VAL A 35 -2.09 2.96 -9.96
N ILE A 36 -3.10 2.36 -10.59
CA ILE A 36 -3.26 0.90 -10.65
C ILE A 36 -2.05 0.26 -11.34
N ALA A 37 -1.64 0.79 -12.49
CA ALA A 37 -0.47 0.29 -13.22
C ALA A 37 0.82 0.38 -12.37
N ALA A 38 1.02 1.49 -11.64
CA ALA A 38 2.15 1.64 -10.74
C ALA A 38 2.11 0.63 -9.57
N LEU A 39 0.94 0.38 -8.99
CA LEU A 39 0.77 -0.58 -7.90
C LEU A 39 1.05 -2.03 -8.36
N GLU A 40 0.72 -2.38 -9.60
CA GLU A 40 1.07 -3.69 -10.18
C GLU A 40 2.59 -3.88 -10.32
N ILE A 41 3.30 -2.83 -10.74
CA ILE A 41 4.76 -2.83 -10.83
C ILE A 41 5.37 -3.02 -9.43
N VAL A 42 4.91 -2.23 -8.44
CA VAL A 42 5.37 -2.32 -7.05
C VAL A 42 5.12 -3.72 -6.48
N LYS A 43 3.91 -4.27 -6.66
CA LYS A 43 3.56 -5.63 -6.23
C LYS A 43 4.52 -6.65 -6.84
N THR A 44 4.77 -6.56 -8.14
CA THR A 44 5.66 -7.49 -8.86
C THR A 44 7.09 -7.42 -8.32
N ASP A 45 7.62 -6.22 -8.09
CA ASP A 45 8.95 -6.02 -7.50
C ASP A 45 9.08 -6.64 -6.10
N PHE A 46 8.09 -6.45 -5.22
CA PHE A 46 8.10 -7.08 -3.89
C PHE A 46 7.96 -8.61 -3.93
N ILE A 47 7.20 -9.16 -4.88
CA ILE A 47 7.13 -10.61 -5.10
C ILE A 47 8.51 -11.13 -5.53
N GLN A 48 9.16 -10.48 -6.49
CA GLN A 48 10.50 -10.86 -6.93
C GLN A 48 11.52 -10.76 -5.79
N LYS A 49 11.47 -9.70 -4.99
CA LYS A 49 12.31 -9.53 -3.80
C LYS A 49 12.08 -10.64 -2.77
N GLN A 50 10.83 -11.02 -2.49
CA GLN A 50 10.55 -12.16 -1.59
C GLN A 50 11.15 -13.48 -2.09
N LEU A 51 11.02 -13.75 -3.40
CA LEU A 51 11.56 -14.96 -4.02
C LEU A 51 13.09 -14.99 -3.98
N THR A 52 13.74 -13.86 -4.29
CA THR A 52 15.20 -13.74 -4.25
C THR A 52 15.77 -13.72 -2.83
N SER A 53 15.05 -13.20 -1.84
CA SER A 53 15.45 -13.23 -0.43
C SER A 53 15.43 -14.61 0.21
N THR A 54 14.77 -15.60 -0.44
CA THR A 54 14.79 -17.00 0.01
C THR A 54 16.05 -17.75 -0.43
N GLN A 55 16.90 -17.15 -1.28
CA GLN A 55 18.15 -17.77 -1.78
C GLN A 55 19.44 -17.17 -1.19
N LYS A 56 19.39 -16.51 -0.04
CA LYS A 56 20.60 -15.98 0.60
C LYS A 56 20.83 -16.51 2.00
#